data_AF-A0A9D9L597-F1
#
_entry.id   AF-A0A9D9L597-F1
#
_cell.length_a   1.000
_cell.length_b   1.000
_cell.length_c   1.000
_cell.angle_alpha   90.00
_cell.angle_beta   90.00
_cell.angle_gamma   90.00
#
_symmetry.space_group_name_H-M   'P 1'
#
loop_
_entity.id
_entity.type
_entity.pdbx_description
1 polymer ?
#
loop_
_entity_poly.entity_id
_entity_poly.type
_entity_poly.pdbx_seq_one_letter_code
_entity_poly.pdbx_strand_id
1 'polypeptide(L)'
;MAKKEKKEQYISNYVRDIYADNVASMVYRKFGSSLSDKDREEKVNEQIEKIRLGNVRVFEQTQEIFDEIKFNAYMPVTVNGKSCYKLMKIGHFRKVHVCYFISKAKNDLSAEFLEQILNEVQRQHDGENVFGSPDYKEA
;
A
#
# COMPACT_ATOMS: atom_id res chain seq x y z
N MET A 1 -5.03 -5.39 28.58
CA MET A 1 -5.39 -5.56 27.16
C MET A 1 -4.12 -5.46 26.34
N ALA A 2 -3.66 -6.53 25.70
CA ALA A 2 -2.48 -6.48 24.86
C ALA A 2 -2.78 -5.60 23.64
N LYS A 3 -2.08 -4.47 23.52
CA LYS A 3 -2.01 -3.75 22.24
C LYS A 3 -1.43 -4.75 21.25
N LYS A 4 -2.22 -5.20 20.27
CA LYS A 4 -1.67 -5.89 19.10
C LYS A 4 -0.69 -4.89 18.48
N GLU A 5 0.61 -5.12 18.68
CA GLU A 5 1.64 -4.38 17.95
C GLU A 5 1.35 -4.59 16.47
N LYS A 6 1.07 -3.50 15.76
CA LYS A 6 0.87 -3.56 14.33
C LYS A 6 2.24 -3.85 13.73
N LYS A 7 2.44 -5.11 13.33
CA LYS A 7 3.71 -5.62 12.83
C LYS A 7 4.08 -4.90 11.53
N GLU A 8 5.29 -4.34 11.49
CA GLU A 8 5.91 -3.82 10.27
C GLU A 8 6.08 -4.97 9.27
N GLN A 9 5.70 -4.73 8.02
CA GLN A 9 5.89 -5.67 6.92
C GLN A 9 6.96 -5.14 5.98
N TYR A 10 7.88 -6.01 5.56
CA TYR A 10 8.90 -5.68 4.57
C TYR A 10 8.35 -5.82 3.17
N ILE A 11 8.77 -4.93 2.28
CA ILE A 11 8.24 -4.86 0.92
C ILE A 11 9.12 -5.67 -0.01
N SER A 12 8.51 -6.65 -0.67
CA SER A 12 9.08 -7.46 -1.74
C SER A 12 8.68 -6.95 -3.12
N ASN A 13 7.43 -6.47 -3.25
CA ASN A 13 6.87 -5.86 -4.45
C ASN A 13 5.74 -4.91 -4.00
N TYR A 14 5.90 -3.59 -4.19
CA TYR A 14 4.99 -2.59 -3.61
C TYR A 14 3.55 -2.76 -4.04
N VAL A 15 3.34 -2.88 -5.34
CA VAL A 15 2.02 -3.06 -5.95
C VAL A 15 1.36 -4.31 -5.41
N ARG A 16 2.09 -5.41 -5.36
CA ARG A 16 1.57 -6.64 -4.80
C ARG A 16 1.28 -6.49 -3.31
N ASP A 17 2.25 -6.10 -2.50
CA ASP A 17 2.18 -6.21 -1.05
C ASP A 17 1.16 -5.23 -0.45
N ILE A 18 1.02 -4.03 -1.01
CA ILE A 18 0.06 -3.03 -0.53
C ILE A 18 -1.38 -3.40 -0.95
N TYR A 19 -1.58 -3.88 -2.18
CA TYR A 19 -2.92 -4.20 -2.70
C TYR A 19 -3.36 -5.64 -2.45
N ALA A 20 -2.44 -6.55 -2.10
CA ALA A 20 -2.73 -7.98 -1.89
C ALA A 20 -3.79 -8.19 -0.81
N ASP A 21 -3.76 -7.43 0.29
CA ASP A 21 -4.77 -7.52 1.35
C ASP A 21 -6.18 -7.21 0.81
N ASN A 22 -6.30 -6.20 -0.05
CA ASN A 22 -7.56 -5.79 -0.67
C ASN A 22 -8.04 -6.83 -1.66
N VAL A 23 -7.15 -7.30 -2.53
CA VAL A 23 -7.47 -8.31 -3.54
C VAL A 23 -7.79 -9.66 -2.90
N ALA A 24 -7.03 -10.09 -1.89
CA ALA A 24 -7.28 -11.32 -1.15
C ALA A 24 -8.66 -11.29 -0.48
N SER A 25 -9.06 -10.15 0.08
CA SER A 25 -10.40 -9.97 0.63
C SER A 25 -11.49 -10.11 -0.44
N MET A 26 -11.27 -9.58 -1.65
CA MET A 26 -12.21 -9.71 -2.79
C MET A 26 -12.28 -11.15 -3.30
N VAL A 27 -11.13 -11.82 -3.47
CA VAL A 27 -11.04 -13.23 -3.88
C VAL A 27 -11.74 -14.12 -2.86
N TYR A 28 -11.50 -13.93 -1.56
CA TYR A 28 -12.16 -14.70 -0.51
C TYR A 28 -13.68 -14.51 -0.52
N ARG A 29 -14.18 -13.29 -0.76
CA ARG A 29 -15.64 -13.07 -0.89
C ARG A 29 -16.26 -13.80 -2.07
N LYS A 30 -15.54 -13.88 -3.19
CA LYS A 30 -16.04 -14.46 -4.43
C LYS A 30 -15.97 -15.99 -4.42
N PHE A 31 -14.93 -16.56 -3.82
CA PHE A 31 -14.64 -18.00 -3.90
C PHE A 31 -14.73 -18.71 -2.55
N GLY A 32 -14.77 -17.98 -1.43
CA GLY A 32 -14.85 -18.56 -0.09
C GLY A 32 -13.70 -19.53 0.21
N SER A 33 -14.03 -20.68 0.79
CA SER A 33 -13.10 -21.78 1.07
C SER A 33 -12.97 -22.79 -0.08
N SER A 34 -13.51 -22.49 -1.27
CA SER A 34 -13.48 -23.45 -2.40
C SER A 34 -12.11 -23.57 -3.06
N LEU A 35 -11.20 -22.62 -2.79
CA LEU A 35 -9.83 -22.61 -3.29
C LEU A 35 -8.85 -23.03 -2.19
N SER A 36 -7.85 -23.82 -2.56
CA SER A 36 -6.67 -24.05 -1.73
C SER A 36 -5.91 -22.73 -1.50
N ASP A 37 -5.03 -22.68 -0.51
CA ASP A 37 -4.25 -21.47 -0.24
C ASP A 37 -3.36 -21.08 -1.43
N LYS A 38 -2.79 -22.07 -2.13
CA LYS A 38 -2.00 -21.85 -3.34
C LYS A 38 -2.86 -21.27 -4.47
N ASP A 39 -4.03 -21.86 -4.73
CA ASP A 39 -4.91 -21.37 -5.79
C ASP A 39 -5.45 -19.97 -5.46
N ARG A 40 -5.65 -19.67 -4.17
CA ARG A 40 -6.04 -18.32 -3.72
C ARG A 40 -4.94 -17.30 -3.99
N GLU A 41 -3.68 -17.64 -3.71
CA GLU A 41 -2.54 -16.77 -3.99
C GLU A 41 -2.38 -16.53 -5.50
N GLU A 42 -2.48 -17.57 -6.33
CA GLU A 42 -2.48 -17.45 -7.79
C GLU A 42 -3.62 -16.54 -8.25
N LYS A 43 -4.82 -16.69 -7.69
CA LYS A 43 -5.97 -15.85 -8.04
C LYS A 43 -5.79 -14.40 -7.63
N VAL A 44 -5.17 -14.15 -6.48
CA VAL A 44 -4.81 -12.79 -6.04
C VAL A 44 -3.85 -12.16 -7.03
N ASN A 45 -2.79 -12.86 -7.41
CA ASN A 45 -1.81 -12.35 -8.38
C ASN A 45 -2.46 -12.08 -9.75
N GLU A 46 -3.32 -12.99 -10.24
CA GLU A 46 -4.08 -12.77 -11.48
C GLU A 46 -4.96 -11.51 -11.43
N GLN A 47 -5.63 -11.25 -10.30
CA GLN A 47 -6.48 -10.07 -10.15
C GLN A 47 -5.64 -8.79 -10.06
N ILE A 48 -4.51 -8.82 -9.35
CA ILE A 48 -3.57 -7.70 -9.30
C ILE A 48 -3.08 -7.35 -10.71
N GLU A 49 -2.66 -8.34 -11.50
CA GLU A 49 -2.22 -8.10 -12.88
C GLU A 49 -3.33 -7.56 -13.78
N LYS A 50 -4.57 -8.03 -13.63
CA LYS A 50 -5.71 -7.47 -14.38
C LYS A 50 -5.96 -6.00 -14.03
N ILE A 51 -5.91 -5.66 -12.75
CA ILE A 51 -6.06 -4.28 -12.28
C ILE A 51 -4.91 -3.42 -12.79
N ARG A 52 -3.68 -3.94 -12.78
CA ARG A 52 -2.50 -3.28 -13.34
C ARG A 52 -2.65 -3.00 -14.83
N LEU A 53 -3.03 -4.01 -15.62
CA LEU A 53 -3.21 -3.88 -17.07
C LEU A 53 -4.33 -2.89 -17.44
N GLY A 54 -5.35 -2.74 -16.60
CA GLY A 54 -6.40 -1.73 -16.78
C GLY A 54 -5.97 -0.31 -16.42
N ASN A 55 -4.88 -0.14 -15.66
CA ASN A 55 -4.45 1.14 -15.08
C ASN A 55 -2.92 1.34 -15.19
N VAL A 56 -2.32 0.86 -16.28
CA VAL A 56 -0.85 0.70 -16.42
C VAL A 56 -0.10 1.96 -16.02
N ARG A 57 -0.50 3.12 -16.57
CA ARG A 57 0.14 4.41 -16.29
C ARG A 57 0.16 4.73 -14.80
N VAL A 58 -0.96 4.56 -14.10
CA VAL A 58 -1.07 4.89 -12.67
C VAL A 58 -0.14 4.01 -11.84
N PHE A 59 -0.09 2.72 -12.18
CA PHE A 59 0.80 1.77 -11.51
C PHE A 59 2.27 2.06 -11.77
N GLU A 60 2.65 2.32 -13.02
CA GLU A 60 4.03 2.63 -13.40
C GLU A 60 4.52 3.91 -12.71
N GLN A 61 3.73 4.99 -12.75
CA GLN A 61 4.09 6.25 -12.10
C GLN A 61 4.16 6.12 -10.58
N THR A 62 3.26 5.36 -9.96
CA THR A 62 3.34 5.08 -8.52
C THR A 62 4.60 4.29 -8.20
N GLN A 63 4.89 3.24 -8.99
CA GLN A 63 6.06 2.38 -8.79
C GLN A 63 7.38 3.15 -8.97
N GLU A 64 7.47 4.06 -9.93
CA GLU A 64 8.64 4.94 -10.15
C GLU A 64 9.00 5.74 -8.90
N ILE A 65 8.01 6.38 -8.26
CA ILE A 65 8.22 7.16 -7.03
C ILE A 65 8.70 6.26 -5.88
N PHE A 66 8.13 5.07 -5.77
CA PHE A 66 8.52 4.11 -4.74
C PHE A 66 9.94 3.60 -4.94
N ASP A 67 10.36 3.36 -6.18
CA ASP A 67 11.72 2.93 -6.52
C ASP A 67 12.75 4.03 -6.30
N GLU A 68 12.39 5.30 -6.55
CA GLU A 68 13.24 6.45 -6.24
C GLU A 68 13.50 6.55 -4.73
N ILE A 69 12.43 6.51 -3.94
CA ILE A 69 12.52 6.64 -2.48
C ILE A 69 13.14 5.39 -1.84
N LYS A 70 12.88 4.21 -2.40
CA LYS A 70 13.28 2.89 -1.89
C LYS A 70 12.62 2.59 -0.54
N PHE A 71 11.30 2.73 -0.46
CA PHE A 71 10.53 2.30 0.72
C PHE A 71 10.82 0.83 1.02
N ASN A 72 11.04 0.43 2.26
CA ASN A 72 11.36 -0.97 2.57
C ASN A 72 10.47 -1.58 3.64
N ALA A 73 9.58 -0.78 4.23
CA ALA A 73 8.59 -1.26 5.17
C ALA A 73 7.26 -0.51 5.02
N TYR A 74 6.17 -1.18 5.39
CA TYR A 74 4.87 -0.54 5.53
C TYR A 74 4.08 -1.12 6.71
N MET A 75 3.09 -0.35 7.19
CA MET A 75 2.16 -0.81 8.21
C MET A 75 0.82 -0.08 8.14
N PRO A 76 -0.31 -0.71 8.51
CA PRO A 76 -1.60 -0.02 8.57
C PRO A 76 -1.65 0.93 9.76
N VAL A 77 -2.06 2.17 9.57
CA VAL A 77 -2.18 3.20 10.63
C VAL A 77 -3.50 3.94 10.52
N THR A 78 -3.80 4.75 11.54
CA THR A 78 -4.89 5.71 11.48
C THR A 78 -4.30 7.08 11.75
N VAL A 79 -4.47 8.01 10.83
CA VAL A 79 -3.99 9.39 10.93
C VAL A 79 -5.20 10.30 10.83
N ASN A 80 -5.43 11.14 11.85
CA ASN A 80 -6.55 12.10 11.87
C ASN A 80 -7.91 11.44 11.52
N GLY A 81 -8.15 10.23 12.05
CA GLY A 81 -9.37 9.46 11.80
C GLY A 81 -9.44 8.72 10.46
N LYS A 82 -8.48 8.92 9.55
CA LYS A 82 -8.40 8.23 8.26
C LYS A 82 -7.55 6.96 8.37
N SER A 83 -8.03 5.87 7.78
CA SER A 83 -7.29 4.61 7.67
C SER A 83 -6.27 4.71 6.53
N CYS A 84 -5.00 4.47 6.83
CA CYS A 84 -3.90 4.63 5.88
C CYS A 84 -2.93 3.44 5.94
N TYR A 85 -2.09 3.31 4.92
CA TYR A 85 -0.80 2.63 5.05
C TYR A 85 0.29 3.68 5.28
N LYS A 86 1.13 3.46 6.29
CA LYS A 86 2.38 4.18 6.53
C LYS A 86 3.48 3.47 5.75
N LEU A 87 4.13 4.16 4.83
CA LEU A 87 5.23 3.70 3.99
C LEU A 87 6.54 4.27 4.51
N MET A 88 7.56 3.45 4.71
CA MET A 88 8.78 3.85 5.41
C MET A 88 10.03 3.39 4.70
N LYS A 89 11.01 4.29 4.61
CA LYS A 89 12.40 3.97 4.31
C LYS A 89 13.16 3.90 5.63
N ILE A 90 13.41 2.68 6.08
CA ILE A 90 14.09 2.38 7.34
C ILE A 90 15.57 2.14 7.05
N GLY A 91 16.44 2.93 7.68
CA GLY A 91 17.89 2.78 7.60
C GLY A 91 18.45 1.91 8.71
N HIS A 92 19.77 2.01 8.89
CA HIS A 92 20.47 1.32 9.97
C HIS A 92 19.89 1.71 11.34
N PHE A 93 19.91 0.77 12.29
CA PHE A 93 19.36 0.93 13.65
C PHE A 93 17.86 1.27 13.71
N ARG A 94 17.08 0.87 12.69
CA ARG A 94 15.64 1.11 12.59
C ARG A 94 15.23 2.60 12.54
N LYS A 95 16.15 3.49 12.15
CA LYS A 95 15.83 4.91 11.98
C LYS A 95 15.00 5.11 10.71
N VAL A 96 13.82 5.71 10.84
CA VAL A 96 12.98 6.11 9.69
C VAL A 96 13.54 7.39 9.08
N HIS A 97 13.99 7.30 7.82
CA HIS A 97 14.49 8.42 7.02
C HIS A 97 13.37 9.13 6.28
N VAL A 98 12.52 8.38 5.58
CA VAL A 98 11.40 8.89 4.78
C VAL A 98 10.13 8.19 5.24
N CYS A 99 9.01 8.91 5.30
CA CYS A 99 7.75 8.37 5.79
C CYS A 99 6.54 9.03 5.12
N TYR A 100 5.88 8.28 4.23
CA TYR A 100 4.66 8.72 3.53
C TYR A 100 3.44 7.94 4.02
N PHE A 101 2.25 8.44 3.69
CA PHE A 101 0.97 7.85 4.03
C PHE A 101 0.12 7.76 2.78
N ILE A 102 -0.52 6.61 2.55
CA ILE A 102 -1.48 6.46 1.45
C ILE A 102 -2.80 5.95 2.02
N SER A 103 -3.90 6.35 1.40
CA SER A 103 -5.24 5.92 1.81
C SER A 103 -5.36 4.41 1.77
N LYS A 104 -6.03 3.85 2.78
CA LYS A 104 -6.37 2.43 2.84
C LYS A 104 -7.88 2.28 2.73
N ALA A 105 -8.36 1.81 1.59
CA ALA A 105 -9.74 1.41 1.39
C ALA A 105 -9.90 -0.11 1.49
N LYS A 106 -11.09 -0.58 1.91
CA LYS A 106 -11.38 -2.01 2.02
C LYS A 106 -12.15 -2.45 0.77
N ASN A 107 -11.56 -3.34 -0.03
CA ASN A 107 -12.17 -3.86 -1.27
C ASN A 107 -12.50 -2.79 -2.33
N ASP A 108 -11.77 -1.67 -2.33
CA ASP A 108 -11.84 -0.68 -3.40
C ASP A 108 -10.49 -0.64 -4.11
N LEU A 109 -10.54 -0.84 -5.42
CA LEU A 109 -9.43 -0.78 -6.38
C LEU A 109 -9.96 -0.19 -7.70
N SER A 110 -10.93 0.72 -7.60
CA SER A 110 -11.42 1.52 -8.72
C SER A 110 -10.30 2.38 -9.32
N ALA A 111 -10.46 2.78 -10.58
CA ALA A 111 -9.50 3.68 -11.22
C ALA A 111 -9.38 5.00 -10.44
N GLU A 112 -10.50 5.53 -9.95
CA GLU A 112 -10.54 6.74 -9.13
C GLU A 112 -9.73 6.59 -7.83
N PHE A 113 -9.86 5.44 -7.15
CA PHE A 113 -9.08 5.17 -5.95
C PHE A 113 -7.58 5.05 -6.25
N LEU A 114 -7.21 4.40 -7.35
CA LEU A 114 -5.81 4.26 -7.76
C LEU A 114 -5.18 5.62 -8.12
N GLU A 115 -5.91 6.46 -8.85
CA GLU A 115 -5.49 7.84 -9.16
C GLU A 115 -5.34 8.68 -7.89
N GLN A 116 -6.24 8.50 -6.91
CA GLN A 116 -6.10 9.15 -5.60
C GLN A 116 -4.79 8.74 -4.92
N ILE A 117 -4.44 7.45 -4.92
CA ILE A 117 -3.18 6.98 -4.32
C ILE A 117 -1.98 7.61 -5.03
N LEU A 118 -1.97 7.65 -6.37
CA LEU A 118 -0.91 8.31 -7.12
C LEU A 118 -0.78 9.79 -6.74
N ASN A 119 -1.90 10.51 -6.66
CA ASN A 119 -1.90 11.92 -6.26
C ASN A 119 -1.37 12.14 -4.83
N GLU A 120 -1.77 11.28 -3.88
CA GLU A 120 -1.28 11.34 -2.50
C GLU A 120 0.23 11.10 -2.41
N VAL A 121 0.75 10.17 -3.20
CA VAL A 121 2.19 9.85 -3.26
C VAL A 121 2.97 10.99 -3.91
N GLN A 122 2.50 11.53 -5.04
CA GLN A 122 3.11 12.66 -5.73
C GLN A 122 3.19 13.90 -4.83
N ARG A 123 2.08 14.28 -4.19
CA ARG A 123 2.06 15.46 -3.32
C ARG A 123 2.99 15.32 -2.12
N GLN A 124 3.10 14.13 -1.55
CA GLN A 124 4.06 13.85 -0.48
C GLN A 124 5.50 13.83 -0.97
N HIS A 125 5.74 13.43 -2.22
CA HIS A 125 7.04 13.55 -2.87
C HIS A 125 7.41 15.03 -3.11
N ASP A 126 6.44 15.87 -3.41
CA ASP A 126 6.58 17.33 -3.53
C ASP A 126 6.66 18.08 -2.19
N GLY A 127 6.78 17.38 -1.05
CA GLY A 127 6.94 17.98 0.29
C GLY A 127 5.64 18.27 1.04
N GLU A 128 4.49 17.80 0.55
CA GLU A 128 3.20 18.04 1.21
C GLU A 128 2.82 16.95 2.23
N ASN A 129 2.55 17.33 3.48
CA ASN A 129 1.98 16.43 4.49
C ASN A 129 0.46 16.23 4.30
N VAL A 130 0.08 15.48 3.26
CA VAL A 130 -1.32 15.27 2.81
C VAL A 130 -2.25 14.80 3.95
N PHE A 131 -1.73 14.01 4.89
CA PHE A 131 -2.52 13.44 5.98
C PHE A 131 -2.41 14.22 7.30
N GLY A 132 -1.56 15.24 7.38
CA GLY A 132 -1.29 15.99 8.61
C GLY A 132 -0.69 15.10 9.72
N SER A 133 0.14 14.13 9.34
CA SER A 133 0.77 13.20 10.28
C SER A 133 2.02 13.83 10.89
N PRO A 134 2.24 13.78 12.21
CA PRO A 134 3.50 14.22 12.82
C PRO A 134 4.69 13.31 12.43
N ASP A 135 4.39 12.11 11.94
CA ASP A 135 5.39 11.12 11.51
C ASP A 135 5.86 11.35 10.06
N TYR A 136 5.22 12.25 9.30
CA TYR A 136 5.60 12.55 7.91
C TYR A 136 7.04 13.04 7.83
N LYS A 137 7.78 12.48 6.86
CA LYS A 137 9.16 12.84 6.55
C LYS A 137 9.35 12.77 5.04
N GLU A 138 9.68 13.91 4.45
CA GLU A 138 10.07 14.03 3.04
C GLU A 138 11.37 13.26 2.73
N ALA A 139 11.61 13.01 1.44
CA ALA A 139 12.71 12.20 0.94
C ALA A 139 14.09 12.85 1.08
#